data_AF-A0A2S2NKD5-F1
#
_entry.id   AF-A0A2S2NKD5-F1
#
_cell.length_a   1.000
_cell.length_b   1.000
_cell.length_c   1.000
_cell.angle_alpha   90.00
_cell.angle_beta   90.00
_cell.angle_gamma   90.00
#
_symmetry.space_group_name_H-M   'P 1'
#
loop_
_entity.id
_entity.type
_entity.pdbx_description
1 polymer ?
#
loop_
_entity_poly.entity_id
_entity_poly.type
_entity_poly.pdbx_seq_one_letter_code
_entity_poly.pdbx_strand_id
1 'polypeptide(L)'
;KMIISLAFVCINDLDNAIEALSNYLPEELHSMLEWFEDNYIGRMNRNNRNRRKPRFAPQTWNLYQRVLNNQNKTNNHAEAANRRLNIEMGCDHPTLWSFIINLKKIQAGRDIYYNQLEAGRSPPKKLKKYCDADNRLLKIVQDYNNR
;
A
#
# COMPACT_ATOMS: atom_id res chain seq x y z
N LYS A 1 9.21 7.63 11.75
CA LYS A 1 7.78 7.69 11.33
C LYS A 1 7.50 8.82 10.32
N MET A 2 8.36 9.84 10.22
CA MET A 2 8.07 11.06 9.44
C MET A 2 8.24 10.90 7.92
N ILE A 3 9.18 10.07 7.45
CA ILE A 3 9.27 9.75 6.00
C ILE A 3 8.05 8.94 5.53
N ILE A 4 7.55 8.02 6.37
CA ILE A 4 6.40 7.17 6.05
C ILE A 4 5.12 8.01 5.90
N SER A 5 5.00 9.15 6.58
CA SER A 5 3.80 10.01 6.43
C SER A 5 3.68 10.63 5.05
N LEU A 6 4.77 10.70 4.26
CA LEU A 6 4.72 11.14 2.85
C LEU A 6 3.78 10.27 1.99
N ALA A 7 3.54 9.01 2.39
CA ALA A 7 2.55 8.16 1.72
C ALA A 7 1.13 8.73 1.80
N PHE A 8 0.84 9.61 2.76
CA PHE A 8 -0.49 10.20 2.97
C PHE A 8 -0.57 11.66 2.55
N VAL A 9 0.43 12.18 1.84
CA VAL A 9 0.44 13.54 1.31
C VAL A 9 -0.12 13.53 -0.11
N CYS A 10 -0.84 14.59 -0.50
CA CYS A 10 -1.28 14.74 -1.88
C CYS A 10 -0.05 14.75 -2.82
N ILE A 11 -0.11 14.02 -3.93
CA ILE A 11 1.05 13.89 -4.84
C ILE A 11 1.57 15.26 -5.32
N ASN A 12 0.66 16.22 -5.52
CA ASN A 12 1.00 17.57 -5.97
C ASN A 12 1.77 18.38 -4.92
N ASP A 13 1.64 18.03 -3.64
CA ASP A 13 2.27 18.75 -2.53
C ASP A 13 3.48 18.01 -1.96
N LEU A 14 3.84 16.85 -2.53
CA LEU A 14 4.95 16.03 -2.03
C LEU A 14 6.25 16.82 -1.94
N ASP A 15 6.50 17.69 -2.90
CA ASP A 15 7.72 18.50 -2.97
C ASP A 15 7.84 19.43 -1.77
N ASN A 16 6.77 20.19 -1.51
CA ASN A 16 6.68 21.07 -0.35
C ASN A 16 6.77 20.29 0.96
N ALA A 17 6.15 19.10 1.02
CA ALA A 17 6.16 18.26 2.21
C ALA A 17 7.56 17.67 2.50
N ILE A 18 8.34 17.36 1.47
CA ILE A 18 9.72 16.88 1.61
C ILE A 18 10.64 18.01 2.09
N GLU A 19 10.53 19.19 1.49
CA GLU A 19 11.31 20.36 1.90
C GLU A 19 11.01 20.72 3.36
N ALA A 20 9.72 20.77 3.72
CA ALA A 20 9.30 20.97 5.10
C ALA A 20 9.85 19.86 6.02
N LEU A 21 9.75 18.59 5.61
CA LEU A 21 10.22 17.46 6.40
C LEU A 21 11.73 17.50 6.63
N SER A 22 12.52 17.87 5.63
CA SER A 22 13.98 17.98 5.71
C SER A 22 14.41 18.88 6.87
N ASN A 23 13.72 20.02 7.05
CA ASN A 23 14.01 20.96 8.14
C ASN A 23 13.74 20.41 9.56
N TYR A 24 12.89 19.39 9.69
CA TYR A 24 12.55 18.77 10.98
C TYR A 24 13.23 17.41 11.17
N LEU A 25 13.93 16.90 10.15
CA LEU A 25 14.52 15.59 10.19
C LEU A 25 15.87 15.64 10.93
N PRO A 26 16.18 14.69 11.83
CA PRO A 26 17.52 14.53 12.37
C PRO A 26 18.56 14.31 11.26
N GLU A 27 19.80 14.79 11.47
CA GLU A 27 20.89 14.71 10.49
C GLU A 27 21.14 13.27 10.02
N GLU A 28 21.01 12.31 10.92
CA GLU A 28 21.22 10.87 10.67
C GLU A 28 20.22 10.27 9.67
N LEU A 29 19.05 10.91 9.48
CA LEU A 29 18.02 10.44 8.56
C LEU A 29 18.05 11.16 7.21
N HIS A 30 18.91 12.17 7.01
CA HIS A 30 18.99 12.90 5.75
C HIS A 30 19.40 11.99 4.60
N SER A 31 20.39 11.11 4.81
CA SER A 31 20.78 10.13 3.78
C SER A 31 19.65 9.17 3.41
N MET A 32 18.75 8.86 4.37
CA MET A 32 17.57 8.05 4.11
C MET A 32 16.51 8.83 3.30
N LEU A 33 16.30 10.11 3.60
CA LEU A 33 15.40 10.98 2.85
C LEU A 33 15.89 11.19 1.42
N GLU A 34 17.19 11.44 1.23
CA GLU A 34 17.81 11.55 -0.09
C GLU A 34 17.64 10.28 -0.92
N TRP A 35 17.90 9.11 -0.31
CA TRP A 35 17.67 7.84 -0.98
C TRP A 35 16.20 7.65 -1.37
N PHE A 36 15.28 8.07 -0.50
CA PHE A 36 13.84 8.00 -0.77
C PHE A 36 13.47 8.91 -1.95
N GLU A 37 13.96 10.15 -1.97
CA GLU A 37 13.77 11.07 -3.08
C GLU A 37 14.27 10.48 -4.40
N ASP A 38 15.48 9.91 -4.43
CA ASP A 38 16.05 9.33 -5.65
C ASP A 38 15.23 8.16 -6.21
N ASN A 39 14.68 7.32 -5.34
CA ASN A 39 14.02 6.09 -5.76
C ASN A 39 12.50 6.25 -5.97
N TYR A 40 11.83 7.09 -5.19
CA TYR A 40 10.36 7.09 -5.07
C TYR A 40 9.68 8.36 -5.58
N ILE A 41 10.43 9.46 -5.73
CA ILE A 41 9.88 10.76 -6.14
C ILE A 41 10.57 11.27 -7.41
N GLY A 42 11.90 11.18 -7.43
CA GLY A 42 12.80 11.64 -8.48
C GLY A 42 13.27 13.07 -8.26
N ARG A 43 14.59 13.29 -8.12
CA ARG A 43 15.16 14.64 -7.89
C ARG A 43 14.82 15.61 -9.02
N MET A 44 14.66 16.88 -8.66
CA MET A 44 14.55 17.98 -9.62
C MET A 44 15.87 18.11 -10.40
N ASN A 45 15.82 18.20 -11.73
CA ASN A 45 17.03 18.49 -12.51
C ASN A 45 17.51 19.92 -12.22
N ARG A 46 18.82 20.18 -12.40
CA ARG A 46 19.47 21.48 -12.15
C ARG A 46 18.77 22.70 -12.77
N ASN A 47 17.97 22.51 -13.82
CA ASN A 47 17.26 23.58 -14.51
C ASN A 47 15.81 23.77 -14.01
N ASN A 48 15.38 23.05 -12.96
CA ASN A 48 14.03 23.05 -12.37
C ASN A 48 12.85 22.79 -13.33
N ARG A 49 13.12 22.36 -14.57
CA ARG A 49 12.07 22.12 -15.57
C ARG A 49 11.47 20.71 -15.53
N ASN A 50 12.27 19.71 -15.16
CA ASN A 50 11.87 18.30 -15.21
C ASN A 50 12.45 17.54 -14.00
N ARG A 51 11.68 16.62 -13.43
CA ARG A 51 12.16 15.63 -12.46
C ARG A 51 12.80 14.44 -13.17
N ARG A 52 13.80 13.85 -12.55
CA ARG A 52 14.27 12.51 -12.95
C ARG A 52 13.14 11.52 -12.74
N LYS A 53 12.99 10.55 -13.64
CA LYS A 53 11.98 9.50 -13.47
C LYS A 53 12.39 8.62 -12.28
N PRO A 54 11.57 8.54 -11.20
CA PRO A 54 11.88 7.66 -10.09
C PRO A 54 11.79 6.19 -10.52
N ARG A 55 12.51 5.33 -9.80
CA ARG A 55 12.41 3.87 -9.97
C ARG A 55 11.01 3.36 -9.64
N PHE A 56 10.36 3.99 -8.66
CA PHE A 56 9.01 3.67 -8.21
C PHE A 56 8.16 4.95 -8.20
N ALA A 57 7.30 5.12 -9.20
CA ALA A 57 6.50 6.34 -9.33
C ALA A 57 5.54 6.56 -8.15
N PRO A 58 5.30 7.80 -7.69
CA PRO A 58 4.38 8.12 -6.59
C PRO A 58 3.01 7.43 -6.66
N GLN A 59 2.48 7.25 -7.86
CA GLN A 59 1.18 6.60 -8.10
C GLN A 59 1.12 5.14 -7.62
N THR A 60 2.27 4.46 -7.48
CA THR A 60 2.29 3.05 -7.07
C THR A 60 2.24 2.88 -5.55
N TRP A 61 2.87 3.80 -4.82
CA TRP A 61 3.06 3.71 -3.36
C TRP A 61 2.25 4.72 -2.55
N ASN A 62 1.84 5.85 -3.12
CA ASN A 62 1.05 6.86 -2.43
C ASN A 62 -0.34 6.32 -2.05
N LEU A 63 -0.77 6.65 -0.84
CA LEU A 63 -1.99 6.19 -0.21
C LEU A 63 -3.05 7.29 -0.06
N TYR A 64 -2.75 8.55 -0.35
CA TYR A 64 -3.68 9.68 -0.15
C TYR A 64 -5.04 9.42 -0.82
N GLN A 65 -5.03 9.15 -2.13
CA GLN A 65 -6.24 8.85 -2.89
C GLN A 65 -6.89 7.52 -2.47
N ARG A 66 -6.09 6.51 -2.09
CA ARG A 66 -6.62 5.22 -1.60
C ARG A 66 -7.37 5.39 -0.29
N VAL A 67 -6.87 6.24 0.61
CA VAL A 67 -7.54 6.54 1.87
C VAL A 67 -8.86 7.27 1.61
N LEU A 68 -8.86 8.32 0.78
CA LEU A 68 -10.07 9.07 0.43
C LEU A 68 -11.16 8.18 -0.18
N ASN A 69 -10.76 7.26 -1.07
CA ASN A 69 -11.66 6.34 -1.75
C ASN A 69 -12.00 5.08 -0.93
N ASN A 70 -11.60 5.03 0.34
CA ASN A 70 -11.78 3.88 1.23
C ASN A 70 -11.28 2.54 0.62
N GLN A 71 -10.20 2.61 -0.16
CA GLN A 71 -9.57 1.47 -0.80
C GLN A 71 -8.59 0.75 0.13
N ASN A 72 -8.23 -0.47 -0.24
CA ASN A 72 -7.23 -1.23 0.47
C ASN A 72 -5.87 -0.53 0.43
N LYS A 73 -5.31 -0.26 1.62
CA LYS A 73 -4.03 0.43 1.80
C LYS A 73 -2.83 -0.49 1.62
N THR A 74 -3.00 -1.76 1.93
CA THR A 74 -1.94 -2.77 1.97
C THR A 74 -2.27 -3.92 1.03
N ASN A 75 -1.26 -4.74 0.73
CA ASN A 75 -1.39 -5.92 -0.12
C ASN A 75 -1.97 -7.14 0.61
N ASN A 76 -2.73 -6.92 1.71
CA ASN A 76 -3.21 -7.99 2.59
C ASN A 76 -3.97 -9.08 1.85
N HIS A 77 -4.72 -8.73 0.80
CA HIS A 77 -5.46 -9.71 0.01
C HIS A 77 -4.54 -10.63 -0.78
N ALA A 78 -3.49 -10.11 -1.43
CA ALA A 78 -2.54 -10.94 -2.14
C ALA A 78 -1.66 -11.72 -1.16
N GLU A 79 -1.26 -11.12 -0.02
CA GLU A 79 -0.54 -11.84 1.04
C GLU A 79 -1.37 -12.98 1.62
N ALA A 80 -2.65 -12.77 1.87
CA ALA A 80 -3.56 -13.81 2.33
C ALA A 80 -3.75 -14.91 1.28
N ALA A 81 -3.86 -14.54 -0.01
CA ALA A 81 -3.94 -15.49 -1.10
C ALA A 81 -2.65 -16.32 -1.23
N ASN A 82 -1.48 -15.67 -1.16
CA ASN A 82 -0.18 -16.32 -1.20
C ASN A 82 0.03 -17.24 0.01
N ARG A 83 -0.37 -16.79 1.21
CA ARG A 83 -0.32 -17.63 2.42
C ARG A 83 -1.20 -18.87 2.26
N ARG A 84 -2.41 -18.73 1.74
CA ARG A 84 -3.30 -19.86 1.49
C ARG A 84 -2.73 -20.80 0.44
N LEU A 85 -2.10 -20.25 -0.61
CA LEU A 85 -1.39 -21.02 -1.62
C LEU A 85 -0.29 -21.87 -0.99
N ASN A 86 0.58 -21.26 -0.20
CA ASN A 86 1.68 -21.97 0.46
C ASN A 86 1.18 -23.07 1.43
N ILE A 87 0.11 -22.79 2.18
CA ILE A 87 -0.51 -23.78 3.07
C ILE A 87 -1.07 -24.96 2.28
N GLU A 88 -1.78 -24.71 1.18
CA GLU A 88 -2.36 -25.78 0.34
C GLU A 88 -1.28 -26.59 -0.38
N MET A 89 -0.21 -25.93 -0.83
CA MET A 89 0.91 -26.60 -1.51
C MET A 89 1.68 -27.54 -0.56
N GLY A 90 1.90 -27.11 0.69
CA GLY A 90 2.57 -27.92 1.71
C GLY A 90 4.04 -28.27 1.40
N CYS A 91 4.63 -27.67 0.36
CA CYS A 91 6.02 -27.89 -0.04
C CYS A 91 6.60 -26.64 -0.72
N ASP A 92 7.93 -26.51 -0.66
CA ASP A 92 8.65 -25.34 -1.18
C ASP A 92 8.81 -25.38 -2.72
N HIS A 93 8.85 -26.59 -3.30
CA HIS A 93 9.12 -26.82 -4.72
C HIS A 93 8.15 -27.83 -5.34
N PRO A 94 6.88 -27.47 -5.55
CA PRO A 94 5.91 -28.36 -6.20
C PRO A 94 6.27 -28.59 -7.66
N THR A 95 5.98 -29.80 -8.17
CA THR A 95 5.97 -30.03 -9.61
C THR A 95 4.87 -29.19 -10.26
N LEU A 96 5.00 -28.86 -11.55
CA LEU A 96 3.98 -28.11 -12.28
C LEU A 96 2.59 -28.77 -12.17
N TRP A 97 2.54 -30.10 -12.19
CA TRP A 97 1.29 -30.85 -12.03
C TRP A 97 0.68 -30.68 -10.63
N SER A 98 1.47 -30.85 -9.57
CA SER A 98 1.03 -30.61 -8.19
C SER A 98 0.56 -29.18 -7.99
N PHE A 99 1.29 -28.22 -8.56
CA PHE A 99 0.94 -26.81 -8.55
C PHE A 99 -0.43 -26.55 -9.18
N ILE A 100 -0.70 -27.08 -10.38
CA ILE A 100 -1.99 -26.93 -11.06
C ILE A 100 -3.13 -27.56 -10.24
N ILE A 101 -2.91 -28.74 -9.64
CA ILE A 101 -3.92 -29.40 -8.80
C ILE A 101 -4.28 -28.52 -7.60
N ASN A 102 -3.29 -27.99 -6.88
CA ASN A 102 -3.53 -27.16 -5.70
C ASN A 102 -4.18 -25.81 -6.07
N LEU A 103 -3.83 -25.22 -7.21
CA LEU A 103 -4.56 -24.05 -7.73
C LEU A 103 -6.05 -24.34 -7.93
N LYS A 104 -6.40 -25.47 -8.53
CA LYS A 104 -7.81 -25.87 -8.72
C LYS A 104 -8.54 -26.02 -7.38
N LYS A 105 -7.89 -26.61 -6.36
CA LYS A 105 -8.48 -26.73 -5.02
C LYS A 105 -8.75 -25.38 -4.37
N ILE A 106 -7.78 -24.46 -4.44
CA ILE A 106 -7.93 -23.10 -3.90
C ILE A 106 -9.05 -22.35 -4.61
N GLN A 107 -9.15 -22.50 -5.93
CA GLN A 107 -10.21 -21.90 -6.72
C GLN A 107 -11.58 -22.46 -6.30
N ALA A 108 -11.75 -23.78 -6.22
CA ALA A 108 -13.01 -24.40 -5.79
C ALA A 108 -13.45 -23.90 -4.39
N GLY A 109 -12.52 -23.81 -3.43
CA GLY A 109 -12.82 -23.23 -2.11
C GLY A 109 -13.19 -21.75 -2.15
N ARG A 110 -12.62 -20.98 -3.09
CA ARG A 110 -12.96 -19.57 -3.28
C ARG A 110 -14.32 -19.38 -3.93
N ASP A 111 -14.68 -20.22 -4.89
CA ASP A 111 -15.96 -20.20 -5.58
C ASP A 111 -17.10 -20.50 -4.59
N ILE A 112 -16.90 -21.46 -3.69
CA ILE A 112 -17.86 -21.72 -2.59
C ILE A 112 -18.06 -20.49 -1.72
N TYR A 113 -16.98 -19.81 -1.32
CA TYR A 113 -17.08 -18.58 -0.52
C TYR A 113 -17.77 -17.45 -1.30
N TYR A 114 -17.49 -17.33 -2.60
CA TYR A 114 -18.15 -16.35 -3.45
C TYR A 114 -19.66 -16.60 -3.55
N ASN A 115 -20.07 -17.85 -3.79
CA ASN A 115 -21.49 -18.24 -3.83
C ASN A 115 -22.20 -17.96 -2.49
N GLN A 116 -21.51 -18.11 -1.36
CA GLN A 116 -22.05 -17.74 -0.06
C GLN A 116 -22.33 -16.23 0.05
N LEU A 117 -21.45 -15.39 -0.49
CA LEU A 117 -21.67 -13.94 -0.52
C LEU A 117 -22.83 -13.58 -1.44
N GLU A 118 -22.93 -14.19 -2.63
CA GLU A 118 -24.07 -13.99 -3.55
C GLU A 118 -25.40 -14.42 -2.93
N ALA A 119 -25.39 -15.48 -2.10
CA ALA A 119 -26.55 -15.91 -1.32
C ALA A 119 -26.88 -14.99 -0.12
N GLY A 120 -26.20 -13.84 0.01
CA GLY A 120 -26.47 -12.83 1.04
C GLY A 120 -25.75 -13.06 2.37
N ARG A 121 -24.84 -14.03 2.48
CA ARG A 121 -24.01 -14.17 3.69
C ARG A 121 -23.02 -13.03 3.76
N SER A 122 -22.87 -12.44 4.94
CA SER A 122 -21.90 -11.36 5.15
C SER A 122 -20.49 -11.90 5.31
N PRO A 123 -19.46 -11.20 4.80
CA PRO A 123 -18.07 -11.54 5.06
C PRO A 123 -17.74 -11.37 6.56
N PRO A 124 -16.65 -11.99 7.05
CA PRO A 124 -16.17 -11.77 8.40
C PRO A 124 -15.99 -10.28 8.70
N LYS A 125 -16.49 -9.84 9.85
CA LYS A 125 -16.38 -8.44 10.26
C LYS A 125 -14.90 -8.10 10.51
N LYS A 126 -14.47 -6.95 9.99
CA LYS A 126 -13.17 -6.37 10.32
C LYS A 126 -13.12 -6.04 11.81
N LEU A 127 -12.00 -6.37 12.45
CA LEU A 127 -11.82 -6.08 13.89
C LEU A 127 -11.91 -4.57 14.14
N LYS A 128 -12.61 -4.19 15.22
CA LYS A 128 -12.89 -2.80 15.59
C LYS A 128 -11.64 -1.91 15.60
N LYS A 129 -10.54 -2.40 16.17
CA LYS A 129 -9.25 -1.67 16.20
C LYS A 129 -8.76 -1.19 14.82
N TYR A 130 -8.99 -1.97 13.77
CA TYR A 130 -8.58 -1.61 12.41
C TYR A 130 -9.59 -0.67 11.75
N CYS A 131 -10.88 -0.79 12.07
CA CYS A 131 -11.88 0.19 11.64
C CYS A 131 -11.60 1.56 12.26
N ASP A 132 -11.32 1.60 13.57
CA ASP A 132 -11.04 2.84 14.28
C ASP A 132 -9.76 3.52 13.76
N ALA A 133 -8.72 2.74 13.48
CA ALA A 133 -7.49 3.26 12.87
C ALA A 133 -7.73 3.83 11.46
N ASP A 134 -8.51 3.14 10.63
CA ASP A 134 -8.86 3.59 9.29
C ASP A 134 -9.68 4.88 9.32
N ASN A 135 -10.64 4.99 10.23
CA ASN A 135 -11.47 6.18 10.41
C ASN A 135 -10.64 7.39 10.87
N ARG A 136 -9.68 7.19 11.78
CA ARG A 136 -8.77 8.26 12.22
C ARG A 136 -7.91 8.76 11.07
N LEU A 137 -7.36 7.84 10.28
CA LEU A 137 -6.55 8.18 9.12
C LEU A 137 -7.37 8.90 8.05
N LEU A 138 -8.58 8.42 7.75
CA LEU A 138 -9.51 9.06 6.82
C LEU A 138 -9.82 10.49 7.25
N LYS A 139 -10.09 10.72 8.54
CA LYS A 139 -10.35 12.05 9.07
C LYS A 139 -9.17 13.00 8.85
N ILE A 140 -7.94 12.55 9.09
CA ILE A 140 -6.73 13.35 8.86
C ILE A 140 -6.58 13.71 7.38
N VAL A 141 -6.80 12.75 6.48
CA VAL A 141 -6.64 12.95 5.04
C VAL A 141 -7.76 13.83 4.46
N GLN A 142 -8.99 13.73 4.98
CA GLN A 142 -10.10 14.61 4.57
C GLN A 142 -9.90 16.06 5.04
N ASP A 143 -9.28 16.23 6.20
CA ASP A 143 -8.98 17.53 6.81
C ASP A 143 -7.63 18.11 6.34
N TYR A 144 -7.02 17.51 5.31
CA TYR A 144 -5.66 17.81 4.87
C TYR A 144 -5.46 19.29 4.51
N ASN A 145 -6.41 19.92 3.79
CA ASN A 145 -6.28 21.31 3.36
C ASN A 145 -6.43 22.34 4.51
N ASN A 146 -6.91 21.93 5.68
CA ASN A 146 -7.13 22.80 6.84
C ASN A 146 -5.96 22.76 7.84
N ARG A 147 -4.88 22.02 7.52
CA ARG A 147 -3.72 21.77 8.37
C ARG A 147 -2.46 22.29 7.74
#